data_AF-A0A9D4U6M7-F1
#
_entry.id   AF-A0A9D4U6M7-F1
#
_cell.length_a   1.000
_cell.length_b   1.000
_cell.length_c   1.000
_cell.angle_alpha   90.00
_cell.angle_beta   90.00
_cell.angle_gamma   90.00
#
_symmetry.space_group_name_H-M   'P 1'
#
loop_
_entity.id
_entity.type
_entity.pdbx_description
1 polymer ?
#
loop_
_entity_poly.entity_id
_entity_poly.type
_entity_poly.pdbx_seq_one_letter_code
_entity_poly.pdbx_strand_id
1 'polypeptide(L)'
;MAFPQEGSSALLHTFYHLMISQVTSRVFSFSLNLLIARRLSQEDYAVFSIQFHLVITTILFLSREGFRRACLRTEIRFKDLKSTKQDQFMAIAWLTVPLGVMLSVLTCAVLLQKKGLNKSRESAHAFVVLGLSCIMEILSEPLYILAQNMLLLQVRVKVEAFATFIRCVSTYMLVVRGIGKAGGVLFAYSQLLYASCLLLGYWGYFLSSSKLKAEFKGDRASTLSYLLPKWGMWKHDKQLLYMSLMFTFQSFQKLVLQEGEKFVLLVFDTTYNQGIYGFVDNLGSLVVRSVFQPFEESAFTVFAKSSSTGSGSRLRELLTSALKLVTLIGLFFTTFGPSYSYVLLRMLYGIKWSEGEASIALAWYCFYVMMLALNGTTEAFLHAVVTKGQLARSNVWLLAFSFVYVSLSILLIRTAGAAGLIVANCINMLLRSLYSLNFIMKYFKGDFEIWQILPNARVLVMFAVSMLVTRASEKTILDRHRFYVTAPLHVGVGVGCFALVVYLLYKHEQSFFARLSALHRGKLD
;
A
#
# COMPACT_ATOMS: atom_id res chain seq x y z
N MET A 1 24.00 37.22 2.14
CA MET A 1 24.25 36.12 1.17
C MET A 1 22.95 35.37 0.98
N ALA A 2 22.25 35.67 -0.11
CA ALA A 2 20.99 35.04 -0.47
C ALA A 2 21.28 33.68 -1.12
N PHE A 3 20.66 32.61 -0.61
CA PHE A 3 20.62 31.34 -1.31
C PHE A 3 19.70 31.47 -2.54
N PRO A 4 20.02 30.84 -3.70
CA PRO A 4 19.27 31.05 -4.92
C PRO A 4 17.86 30.45 -4.87
N GLN A 5 16.87 31.19 -5.37
CA GLN A 5 15.46 30.79 -5.53
C GLN A 5 15.24 29.60 -6.50
N GLU A 6 16.27 29.18 -7.25
CA GLU A 6 16.17 28.09 -8.25
C GLU A 6 16.00 26.69 -7.65
N GLY A 7 16.43 26.46 -6.40
CA GLY A 7 16.33 25.13 -5.77
C GLY A 7 14.88 24.72 -5.44
N SER A 8 14.00 25.69 -5.16
CA SER A 8 12.63 25.39 -4.74
C SER A 8 11.72 25.03 -5.92
N SER A 9 11.93 25.62 -7.10
CA SER A 9 11.15 25.29 -8.31
C SER A 9 11.55 23.92 -8.89
N ALA A 10 12.84 23.58 -8.86
CA ALA A 10 13.34 22.28 -9.30
C ALA A 10 12.84 21.11 -8.44
N LEU A 11 12.79 21.31 -7.11
CA LEU A 11 12.21 20.33 -6.18
C LEU A 11 10.70 20.15 -6.40
N LEU A 12 9.98 21.23 -6.65
CA LEU A 12 8.53 21.21 -6.87
C LEU A 12 8.16 20.58 -8.22
N HIS A 13 8.95 20.85 -9.26
CA HIS A 13 8.81 20.21 -10.57
C HIS A 13 9.12 18.70 -10.50
N THR A 14 10.19 18.33 -9.77
CA THR A 14 10.53 16.92 -9.51
C THR A 14 9.42 16.23 -8.71
N PHE A 15 8.89 16.90 -7.69
CA PHE A 15 7.76 16.42 -6.90
C PHE A 15 6.50 16.20 -7.75
N TYR A 16 6.13 17.17 -8.58
CA TYR A 16 4.97 17.06 -9.48
C TYR A 16 5.14 15.90 -10.48
N HIS A 17 6.34 15.75 -11.05
CA HIS A 17 6.65 14.65 -11.96
C HIS A 17 6.61 13.28 -11.26
N LEU A 18 7.09 13.18 -10.02
CA LEU A 18 6.99 11.97 -9.20
C LEU A 18 5.54 11.64 -8.87
N MET A 19 4.73 12.64 -8.48
CA MET A 19 3.30 12.47 -8.22
C MET A 19 2.56 12.00 -9.47
N ILE A 20 2.76 12.64 -10.63
CA ILE A 20 2.14 12.20 -11.89
C ILE A 20 2.55 10.78 -12.23
N SER A 21 3.84 10.45 -12.13
CA SER A 21 4.35 9.12 -12.45
C SER A 21 3.75 8.05 -11.53
N GLN A 22 3.67 8.32 -10.22
CA GLN A 22 3.03 7.43 -9.25
C GLN A 22 1.53 7.27 -9.52
N VAL A 23 0.80 8.36 -9.74
CA VAL A 23 -0.64 8.32 -10.04
C VAL A 23 -0.88 7.52 -11.32
N THR A 24 -0.11 7.78 -12.38
CA THR A 24 -0.25 7.09 -13.67
C THR A 24 -0.01 5.58 -13.52
N SER A 25 1.05 5.18 -12.83
CA SER A 25 1.34 3.76 -12.57
C SER A 25 0.23 3.08 -11.78
N ARG A 26 -0.32 3.76 -10.77
CA ARG A 26 -1.41 3.24 -9.93
C ARG A 26 -2.72 3.14 -10.69
N VAL A 27 -3.06 4.12 -11.51
CA VAL A 27 -4.24 4.10 -12.38
C VAL A 27 -4.13 2.95 -13.39
N PHE A 28 -2.98 2.77 -14.01
CA PHE A 28 -2.76 1.65 -14.93
C PHE A 28 -2.96 0.29 -14.25
N SER A 29 -2.35 0.09 -13.08
CA SER A 29 -2.53 -1.13 -12.29
C SER A 29 -3.99 -1.33 -11.85
N PHE A 30 -4.66 -0.25 -11.45
CA PHE A 30 -6.07 -0.26 -11.10
C PHE A 30 -6.95 -0.68 -12.29
N SER A 31 -6.72 -0.14 -13.49
CA SER A 31 -7.48 -0.52 -14.69
C SER A 31 -7.34 -2.00 -15.03
N LEU A 32 -6.13 -2.57 -14.88
CA LEU A 32 -5.93 -4.01 -15.08
C LEU A 32 -6.67 -4.85 -14.02
N ASN A 33 -6.56 -4.47 -12.75
CA ASN A 33 -7.24 -5.15 -11.64
C ASN A 33 -8.78 -5.02 -11.74
N LEU A 34 -9.28 -3.90 -12.24
CA LEU A 34 -10.69 -3.64 -12.51
C LEU A 34 -11.26 -4.64 -13.52
N LEU A 35 -10.55 -4.86 -14.64
CA LEU A 35 -10.95 -5.80 -15.68
C LEU A 35 -11.02 -7.25 -15.15
N ILE A 36 -10.09 -7.61 -14.27
CA ILE A 36 -10.07 -8.92 -13.60
C ILE A 36 -11.24 -9.02 -12.61
N ALA A 37 -11.38 -8.05 -11.69
CA ALA A 37 -12.40 -8.05 -10.65
C ALA A 37 -13.84 -8.09 -11.18
N ARG A 38 -14.13 -7.43 -12.32
CA ARG A 38 -15.43 -7.50 -13.01
C ARG A 38 -15.87 -8.93 -13.33
N ARG A 39 -14.92 -9.84 -13.54
CA ARG A 39 -15.19 -11.21 -14.00
C ARG A 39 -15.07 -12.25 -12.88
N LEU A 40 -14.66 -11.85 -11.68
CA LEU A 40 -14.49 -12.75 -10.54
C LEU A 40 -15.73 -12.81 -9.66
N SER A 41 -15.86 -13.88 -8.88
CA SER A 41 -16.75 -13.89 -7.71
C SER A 41 -16.11 -13.24 -6.50
N GLN A 42 -16.93 -12.87 -5.52
CA GLN A 42 -16.46 -12.35 -4.26
C GLN A 42 -15.53 -13.37 -3.58
N GLU A 43 -15.86 -14.66 -3.67
CA GLU A 43 -15.05 -15.74 -3.13
C GLU A 43 -13.73 -15.92 -3.88
N ASP A 44 -13.75 -15.91 -5.22
CA ASP A 44 -12.52 -16.01 -6.03
C ASP A 44 -11.60 -14.80 -5.78
N TYR A 45 -12.19 -13.62 -5.62
CA TYR A 45 -11.46 -12.41 -5.30
C TYR A 45 -10.83 -12.48 -3.90
N ALA A 46 -11.52 -13.07 -2.92
CA ALA A 46 -10.98 -13.30 -1.59
C ALA A 46 -9.76 -14.23 -1.61
N VAL A 47 -9.85 -15.33 -2.37
CA VAL A 47 -8.74 -16.26 -2.56
C VAL A 47 -7.54 -15.53 -3.15
N PHE A 48 -7.74 -14.72 -4.18
CA PHE A 48 -6.66 -13.95 -4.82
C PHE A 48 -6.08 -12.85 -3.91
N SER A 49 -6.93 -11.94 -3.43
CA SER A 49 -6.49 -10.69 -2.78
C SER A 49 -6.10 -10.86 -1.31
N ILE A 50 -6.60 -11.88 -0.62
CA ILE A 50 -6.31 -12.10 0.80
C ILE A 50 -5.53 -13.40 0.98
N GLN A 51 -6.10 -14.55 0.58
CA GLN A 51 -5.51 -15.83 0.96
C GLN A 51 -4.16 -16.06 0.27
N PHE A 52 -4.10 -15.94 -1.06
CA PHE A 52 -2.86 -16.14 -1.81
C PHE A 52 -1.86 -15.03 -1.54
N HIS A 53 -2.33 -13.78 -1.43
CA HIS A 53 -1.50 -12.65 -1.02
C HIS A 53 -0.80 -12.90 0.32
N LEU A 54 -1.53 -13.37 1.34
CA LEU A 54 -0.96 -13.71 2.65
C LEU A 54 0.06 -14.83 2.55
N VAL A 55 -0.21 -15.89 1.80
CA VAL A 55 0.74 -17.02 1.64
C VAL A 55 2.03 -16.56 0.97
N ILE A 56 1.91 -15.87 -0.17
CA ILE A 56 3.06 -15.35 -0.93
C ILE A 56 3.85 -14.38 -0.04
N THR A 57 3.17 -13.42 0.60
CA THR A 57 3.83 -12.39 1.42
C THR A 57 4.51 -13.02 2.64
N THR A 58 3.88 -13.99 3.30
CA THR A 58 4.49 -14.70 4.44
C THR A 58 5.76 -15.43 4.03
N ILE A 59 5.71 -16.22 2.96
CA ILE A 59 6.87 -17.01 2.49
C ILE A 59 7.98 -16.07 2.01
N LEU A 60 7.67 -15.12 1.15
CA LEU A 60 8.67 -14.29 0.49
C LEU A 60 9.23 -13.23 1.43
N PHE A 61 8.38 -12.50 2.15
CA PHE A 61 8.85 -11.40 3.01
C PHE A 61 9.74 -11.92 4.14
N LEU A 62 9.39 -13.05 4.75
CA LEU A 62 10.19 -13.66 5.81
C LEU A 62 11.48 -14.31 5.28
N SER A 63 11.49 -14.80 4.05
CA SER A 63 12.68 -15.45 3.48
C SER A 63 13.73 -14.49 2.93
N ARG A 64 13.34 -13.31 2.41
CA ARG A 64 14.25 -12.45 1.63
C ARG A 64 14.53 -11.06 2.19
N GLU A 65 13.59 -10.44 2.90
CA GLU A 65 13.70 -9.00 3.23
C GLU A 65 14.90 -8.71 4.15
N GLY A 66 15.19 -9.60 5.10
CA GLY A 66 16.35 -9.48 5.96
C GLY A 66 17.68 -9.50 5.19
N PHE A 67 17.80 -10.42 4.24
CA PHE A 67 18.99 -10.55 3.38
C PHE A 67 19.14 -9.38 2.42
N ARG A 68 18.04 -8.91 1.78
CA ARG A 68 18.07 -7.70 0.92
C ARG A 68 18.68 -6.51 1.66
N ARG A 69 18.26 -6.28 2.90
CA ARG A 69 18.73 -5.16 3.73
C ARG A 69 20.16 -5.33 4.20
N ALA A 70 20.52 -6.52 4.64
CA ALA A 70 21.86 -6.80 5.14
C ALA A 70 22.89 -6.72 4.00
N CYS A 71 22.63 -7.40 2.88
CA CYS A 71 23.52 -7.45 1.72
C CYS A 71 23.76 -6.08 1.08
N LEU A 72 22.84 -5.12 1.22
CA LEU A 72 23.05 -3.73 0.79
C LEU A 72 24.18 -2.99 1.54
N ARG A 73 24.64 -3.51 2.68
CA ARG A 73 25.71 -2.89 3.48
C ARG A 73 27.11 -3.26 3.01
N THR A 74 27.22 -4.24 2.13
CA THR A 74 28.48 -4.64 1.48
C THR A 74 28.55 -3.95 0.13
N GLU A 75 29.73 -3.55 -0.35
CA GLU A 75 29.88 -3.04 -1.72
C GLU A 75 30.49 -4.10 -2.62
N ILE A 76 29.77 -4.50 -3.67
CA ILE A 76 30.26 -5.38 -4.73
C ILE A 76 30.34 -4.61 -6.04
N ARG A 77 31.50 -4.64 -6.68
CA ARG A 77 31.72 -4.05 -8.01
C ARG A 77 32.15 -5.11 -9.00
N PHE A 78 31.88 -4.87 -10.28
CA PHE A 78 32.40 -5.73 -11.36
C PHE A 78 33.93 -5.81 -11.37
N LYS A 79 34.68 -4.88 -10.76
CA LYS A 79 36.15 -4.99 -10.70
C LYS A 79 36.67 -5.95 -9.63
N ASP A 80 35.81 -6.33 -8.67
CA ASP A 80 36.18 -7.14 -7.50
C ASP A 80 35.67 -8.60 -7.61
N LEU A 81 35.40 -9.07 -8.84
CA LEU A 81 34.75 -10.35 -9.18
C LEU A 81 35.48 -11.60 -8.63
N LYS A 82 36.79 -11.50 -8.35
CA LYS A 82 37.61 -12.60 -7.81
C LYS A 82 37.83 -12.54 -6.30
N SER A 83 37.20 -11.60 -5.60
CA SER A 83 37.42 -11.41 -4.17
C SER A 83 36.72 -12.49 -3.32
N THR A 84 37.38 -12.96 -2.26
CA THR A 84 36.77 -13.84 -1.24
C THR A 84 35.54 -13.21 -0.60
N LYS A 85 35.46 -11.87 -0.56
CA LYS A 85 34.31 -11.11 -0.06
C LYS A 85 33.07 -11.33 -0.92
N GLN A 86 33.21 -11.35 -2.24
CA GLN A 86 32.11 -11.58 -3.17
C GLN A 86 31.55 -13.00 -3.03
N ASP A 87 32.47 -13.94 -2.92
CA ASP A 87 32.23 -15.33 -2.63
C ASP A 87 31.37 -15.48 -1.34
N GLN A 88 31.78 -14.82 -0.24
CA GLN A 88 31.04 -14.80 1.03
C GLN A 88 29.66 -14.14 0.90
N PHE A 89 29.59 -13.03 0.18
CA PHE A 89 28.35 -12.31 -0.12
C PHE A 89 27.34 -13.21 -0.83
N MET A 90 27.75 -13.91 -1.89
CA MET A 90 26.87 -14.82 -2.61
C MET A 90 26.44 -15.99 -1.73
N ALA A 91 27.34 -16.56 -0.93
CA ALA A 91 26.98 -17.64 0.00
C ALA A 91 25.87 -17.20 0.99
N ILE A 92 25.90 -15.96 1.46
CA ILE A 92 24.85 -15.40 2.34
C ILE A 92 23.57 -15.08 1.57
N ALA A 93 23.67 -14.47 0.38
CA ALA A 93 22.51 -14.17 -0.45
C ALA A 93 21.73 -15.45 -0.81
N TRP A 94 22.42 -16.56 -1.07
CA TRP A 94 21.82 -17.86 -1.36
C TRP A 94 21.17 -18.55 -0.15
N LEU A 95 21.39 -18.10 1.09
CA LEU A 95 20.65 -18.61 2.26
C LEU A 95 19.15 -18.26 2.21
N THR A 96 18.77 -17.27 1.40
CA THR A 96 17.36 -16.99 1.08
C THR A 96 16.64 -18.20 0.50
N VAL A 97 17.34 -19.03 -0.30
CA VAL A 97 16.78 -20.19 -0.99
C VAL A 97 16.36 -21.31 -0.03
N PRO A 98 17.24 -21.92 0.78
CA PRO A 98 16.84 -22.98 1.70
C PRO A 98 15.81 -22.48 2.72
N LEU A 99 15.93 -21.25 3.22
CA LEU A 99 14.95 -20.67 4.13
C LEU A 99 13.57 -20.53 3.46
N GLY A 100 13.53 -20.01 2.23
CA GLY A 100 12.30 -19.84 1.47
C GLY A 100 11.65 -21.16 1.05
N VAL A 101 12.44 -22.17 0.67
CA VAL A 101 11.95 -23.52 0.40
C VAL A 101 11.33 -24.13 1.66
N MET A 102 12.02 -24.06 2.80
CA MET A 102 11.51 -24.54 4.08
C MET A 102 10.18 -23.88 4.45
N LEU A 103 10.10 -22.54 4.35
CA LEU A 103 8.87 -21.80 4.63
C LEU A 103 7.74 -22.12 3.65
N SER A 104 8.05 -22.32 2.36
CA SER A 104 7.07 -22.70 1.34
C SER A 104 6.48 -24.07 1.65
N VAL A 105 7.33 -25.07 1.91
CA VAL A 105 6.91 -26.43 2.26
C VAL A 105 6.09 -26.43 3.56
N LEU A 106 6.55 -25.75 4.60
CA LEU A 106 5.85 -25.66 5.88
C LEU A 106 4.47 -25.01 5.74
N THR A 107 4.40 -23.86 5.05
CA THR A 107 3.14 -23.14 4.85
C THR A 107 2.16 -23.96 4.02
N CYS A 108 2.62 -24.59 2.94
CA CYS A 108 1.79 -25.47 2.13
C CYS A 108 1.29 -26.68 2.93
N ALA A 109 2.17 -27.33 3.71
CA ALA A 109 1.80 -28.46 4.55
C ALA A 109 0.73 -28.10 5.58
N VAL A 110 0.90 -26.99 6.31
CA VAL A 110 -0.07 -26.50 7.29
C VAL A 110 -1.41 -26.19 6.64
N LEU A 111 -1.41 -25.54 5.46
CA LEU A 111 -2.64 -25.22 4.74
C LEU A 111 -3.35 -26.46 4.20
N LEU A 112 -2.59 -27.43 3.68
CA LEU A 112 -3.13 -28.71 3.21
C LEU A 112 -3.71 -29.52 4.38
N GLN A 113 -3.08 -29.50 5.57
CA GLN A 113 -3.65 -30.14 6.75
C GLN A 113 -4.95 -29.45 7.22
N LYS A 114 -4.95 -28.12 7.29
CA LYS A 114 -6.13 -27.35 7.73
C LYS A 114 -7.30 -27.41 6.75
N LYS A 115 -7.04 -27.44 5.44
CA LYS A 115 -8.08 -27.42 4.40
C LYS A 115 -8.39 -28.79 3.79
N GLY A 116 -7.49 -29.75 3.90
CA GLY A 116 -7.59 -31.08 3.30
C GLY A 116 -8.67 -31.99 3.90
N LEU A 117 -9.28 -31.60 5.01
CA LEU A 117 -10.38 -32.35 5.63
C LEU A 117 -11.77 -31.95 5.12
N ASN A 118 -11.96 -30.79 4.45
CA ASN A 118 -13.30 -30.25 4.17
C ASN A 118 -13.51 -29.43 2.86
N LYS A 119 -12.56 -29.36 1.90
CA LYS A 119 -12.76 -28.62 0.61
C LYS A 119 -12.07 -29.26 -0.61
N SER A 120 -12.52 -28.90 -1.83
CA SER A 120 -12.24 -29.57 -3.12
C SER A 120 -10.75 -29.77 -3.48
N ARG A 121 -10.46 -30.86 -4.21
CA ARG A 121 -9.13 -31.25 -4.74
C ARG A 121 -8.41 -30.13 -5.51
N GLU A 122 -9.18 -29.23 -6.13
CA GLU A 122 -8.66 -28.13 -6.94
C GLU A 122 -8.03 -27.02 -6.08
N SER A 123 -8.59 -26.76 -4.90
CA SER A 123 -8.03 -25.77 -3.97
C SER A 123 -6.67 -26.23 -3.43
N ALA A 124 -6.55 -27.52 -3.11
CA ALA A 124 -5.28 -28.13 -2.69
C ALA A 124 -4.22 -28.02 -3.80
N HIS A 125 -4.61 -28.34 -5.04
CA HIS A 125 -3.75 -28.16 -6.20
C HIS A 125 -3.27 -26.71 -6.37
N ALA A 126 -4.17 -25.72 -6.19
CA ALA A 126 -3.81 -24.31 -6.28
C ALA A 126 -2.73 -23.90 -5.25
N PHE A 127 -2.83 -24.37 -4.00
CA PHE A 127 -1.82 -24.10 -2.97
C PHE A 127 -0.46 -24.73 -3.28
N VAL A 128 -0.44 -25.95 -3.83
CA VAL A 128 0.82 -26.61 -4.24
C VAL A 128 1.50 -25.83 -5.37
N VAL A 129 0.75 -25.44 -6.40
CA VAL A 129 1.27 -24.61 -7.51
C VAL A 129 1.75 -23.25 -6.98
N LEU A 130 1.03 -22.67 -6.02
CA LEU A 130 1.43 -21.42 -5.37
C LEU A 130 2.75 -21.58 -4.59
N GLY A 131 2.91 -22.66 -3.82
CA GLY A 131 4.16 -22.99 -3.14
C GLY A 131 5.34 -23.14 -4.10
N LEU A 132 5.12 -23.83 -5.23
CA LEU A 132 6.11 -23.95 -6.30
C LEU A 132 6.47 -22.59 -6.91
N SER A 133 5.48 -21.72 -7.14
CA SER A 133 5.73 -20.38 -7.65
C SER A 133 6.58 -19.54 -6.69
N CYS A 134 6.39 -19.69 -5.37
CA CYS A 134 7.23 -19.02 -4.37
C CYS A 134 8.66 -19.56 -4.40
N ILE A 135 8.86 -20.87 -4.58
CA ILE A 135 10.20 -21.46 -4.72
C ILE A 135 10.92 -20.93 -5.96
N MET A 136 10.22 -20.84 -7.10
CA MET A 136 10.79 -20.26 -8.32
C MET A 136 11.15 -18.78 -8.16
N GLU A 137 10.31 -18.01 -7.48
CA GLU A 137 10.60 -16.59 -7.21
C GLU A 137 11.82 -16.45 -6.28
N ILE A 138 11.91 -17.27 -5.24
CA ILE A 138 13.06 -17.29 -4.32
C ILE A 138 14.36 -17.70 -5.02
N LEU A 139 14.32 -18.58 -6.02
CA LEU A 139 15.50 -18.93 -6.82
C LEU A 139 16.05 -17.75 -7.65
N SER A 140 15.22 -16.74 -7.94
CA SER A 140 15.66 -15.50 -8.58
C SER A 140 16.28 -14.49 -7.60
N GLU A 141 16.09 -14.71 -6.30
CA GLU A 141 16.38 -13.75 -5.24
C GLU A 141 17.86 -13.44 -5.03
N PRO A 142 18.80 -14.41 -5.06
CA PRO A 142 20.22 -14.10 -4.92
C PRO A 142 20.72 -13.15 -6.02
N LEU A 143 20.21 -13.32 -7.24
CA LEU A 143 20.53 -12.46 -8.39
C LEU A 143 19.86 -11.09 -8.28
N TYR A 144 18.64 -11.04 -7.72
CA TYR A 144 18.00 -9.78 -7.37
C TYR A 144 18.86 -8.99 -6.38
N ILE A 145 19.33 -9.63 -5.31
CA ILE A 145 20.19 -9.00 -4.28
C ILE A 145 21.50 -8.52 -4.89
N LEU A 146 22.12 -9.31 -5.78
CA LEU A 146 23.32 -8.90 -6.50
C LEU A 146 23.08 -7.69 -7.41
N ALA A 147 21.99 -7.71 -8.19
CA ALA A 147 21.62 -6.58 -9.05
C ALA A 147 21.33 -5.30 -8.25
N GLN A 148 20.69 -5.46 -7.09
CA GLN A 148 20.43 -4.38 -6.14
C GLN A 148 21.72 -3.77 -5.60
N ASN A 149 22.67 -4.62 -5.20
CA ASN A 149 23.95 -4.21 -4.66
C ASN A 149 24.80 -3.44 -5.69
N MET A 150 24.83 -3.95 -6.93
CA MET A 150 25.52 -3.32 -8.05
C MET A 150 24.78 -2.09 -8.63
N LEU A 151 23.69 -1.65 -8.01
CA LEU A 151 22.86 -0.51 -8.44
C LEU A 151 22.33 -0.63 -9.88
N LEU A 152 22.02 -1.85 -10.33
CA LEU A 152 21.44 -2.13 -11.65
C LEU A 152 19.93 -1.90 -11.67
N LEU A 153 19.52 -0.70 -11.24
CA LEU A 153 18.11 -0.32 -11.04
C LEU A 153 17.27 -0.48 -12.31
N GLN A 154 17.84 -0.18 -13.49
CA GLN A 154 17.13 -0.31 -14.77
C GLN A 154 16.77 -1.77 -15.10
N VAL A 155 17.63 -2.73 -14.76
CA VAL A 155 17.36 -4.15 -14.99
C VAL A 155 16.19 -4.59 -14.11
N ARG A 156 16.22 -4.19 -12.84
CA ARG A 156 15.19 -4.47 -11.85
C ARG A 156 13.83 -3.97 -12.32
N VAL A 157 13.76 -2.69 -12.69
CA VAL A 157 12.53 -2.06 -13.19
C VAL A 157 12.00 -2.76 -14.44
N LYS A 158 12.88 -3.10 -15.41
CA LYS A 158 12.46 -3.77 -16.65
C LYS A 158 11.94 -5.19 -16.39
N VAL A 159 12.66 -5.99 -15.62
CA VAL A 159 12.30 -7.40 -15.34
C VAL A 159 11.03 -7.46 -14.51
N GLU A 160 10.90 -6.65 -13.45
CA GLU A 160 9.70 -6.63 -12.59
C GLU A 160 8.48 -6.09 -13.33
N ALA A 161 8.62 -5.03 -14.14
CA ALA A 161 7.52 -4.50 -14.93
C ALA A 161 7.04 -5.53 -15.97
N PHE A 162 7.96 -6.20 -16.66
CA PHE A 162 7.63 -7.25 -17.62
C PHE A 162 6.94 -8.44 -16.94
N ALA A 163 7.48 -8.95 -15.84
CA ALA A 163 6.87 -10.04 -15.08
C ALA A 163 5.45 -9.67 -14.60
N THR A 164 5.27 -8.45 -14.06
CA THR A 164 3.96 -7.96 -13.60
C THR A 164 2.97 -7.86 -14.76
N PHE A 165 3.41 -7.37 -15.91
CA PHE A 165 2.59 -7.30 -17.12
C PHE A 165 2.13 -8.70 -17.57
N ILE A 166 3.05 -9.68 -17.65
CA ILE A 166 2.73 -11.06 -18.00
C ILE A 166 1.75 -11.68 -16.99
N ARG A 167 1.91 -11.39 -15.69
CA ARG A 167 0.95 -11.82 -14.66
C ARG A 167 -0.45 -11.28 -14.95
N CYS A 168 -0.59 -9.97 -15.12
CA CYS A 168 -1.88 -9.34 -15.36
C CYS A 168 -2.57 -9.87 -16.63
N VAL A 169 -1.82 -9.98 -17.74
CA VAL A 169 -2.34 -10.50 -19.00
C VAL A 169 -2.75 -11.97 -18.86
N SER A 170 -1.92 -12.81 -18.25
CA SER A 170 -2.24 -14.22 -18.05
C SER A 170 -3.44 -14.42 -17.13
N THR A 171 -3.54 -13.69 -16.01
CA THR A 171 -4.72 -13.72 -15.13
C THR A 171 -5.97 -13.35 -15.92
N TYR A 172 -5.95 -12.26 -16.69
CA TYR A 172 -7.08 -11.84 -17.50
C TYR A 172 -7.49 -12.90 -18.53
N MET A 173 -6.54 -13.44 -19.28
CA MET A 173 -6.80 -14.47 -20.30
C MET A 173 -7.38 -15.76 -19.70
N LEU A 174 -6.85 -16.22 -18.55
CA LEU A 174 -7.37 -17.40 -17.86
C LEU A 174 -8.80 -17.18 -17.33
N VAL A 175 -9.08 -16.00 -16.76
CA VAL A 175 -10.42 -15.64 -16.28
C VAL A 175 -11.43 -15.58 -17.43
N VAL A 176 -11.06 -15.02 -18.59
CA VAL A 176 -11.94 -14.94 -19.76
C VAL A 176 -12.22 -16.33 -20.33
N ARG A 177 -11.19 -17.18 -20.46
CA ARG A 177 -11.35 -18.55 -20.98
C ARG A 177 -12.00 -19.52 -20.00
N GLY A 178 -12.17 -19.13 -18.73
CA GLY A 178 -12.74 -20.00 -17.70
C GLY A 178 -11.81 -21.12 -17.22
N ILE A 179 -10.56 -21.12 -17.66
CA ILE A 179 -9.59 -22.17 -17.33
C ILE A 179 -9.15 -22.00 -15.87
N GLY A 180 -9.33 -23.04 -15.05
CA GLY A 180 -8.85 -23.06 -13.66
C GLY A 180 -9.57 -22.07 -12.73
N LYS A 181 -10.82 -21.71 -13.02
CA LYS A 181 -11.65 -20.88 -12.12
C LYS A 181 -11.88 -21.54 -10.77
N ALA A 182 -12.08 -22.85 -10.77
CA ALA A 182 -12.35 -23.57 -9.54
C ALA A 182 -11.12 -23.60 -8.62
N GLY A 183 -11.34 -23.34 -7.33
CA GLY A 183 -10.29 -23.35 -6.29
C GLY A 183 -9.21 -22.26 -6.43
N GLY A 184 -9.36 -21.29 -7.33
CA GLY A 184 -8.38 -20.22 -7.55
C GLY A 184 -7.11 -20.66 -8.30
N VAL A 185 -7.12 -21.83 -8.95
CA VAL A 185 -5.95 -22.39 -9.67
C VAL A 185 -5.39 -21.41 -10.71
N LEU A 186 -6.26 -20.66 -11.39
CA LEU A 186 -5.83 -19.66 -12.39
C LEU A 186 -4.88 -18.61 -11.80
N PHE A 187 -5.07 -18.22 -10.53
CA PHE A 187 -4.21 -17.23 -9.90
C PHE A 187 -2.84 -17.83 -9.60
N ALA A 188 -2.81 -19.09 -9.17
CA ALA A 188 -1.56 -19.82 -8.96
C ALA A 188 -0.77 -19.96 -10.27
N TYR A 189 -1.43 -20.26 -11.40
CA TYR A 189 -0.77 -20.27 -12.72
C TYR A 189 -0.23 -18.91 -13.14
N SER A 190 -0.99 -17.83 -12.94
CA SER A 190 -0.49 -16.48 -13.24
C SER A 190 0.70 -16.09 -12.36
N GLN A 191 0.72 -16.52 -11.08
CA GLN A 191 1.85 -16.29 -10.18
C GLN A 191 3.05 -17.16 -10.55
N LEU A 192 2.84 -18.39 -11.04
CA LEU A 192 3.92 -19.23 -11.56
C LEU A 192 4.58 -18.61 -12.80
N LEU A 193 3.80 -18.06 -13.72
CA LEU A 193 4.31 -17.32 -14.88
C LEU A 193 5.09 -16.08 -14.47
N TYR A 194 4.58 -15.33 -13.48
CA TYR A 194 5.29 -14.20 -12.88
C TYR A 194 6.66 -14.61 -12.34
N ALA A 195 6.71 -15.64 -11.49
CA ALA A 195 7.94 -16.16 -10.90
C ALA A 195 8.92 -16.68 -11.97
N SER A 196 8.41 -17.33 -13.01
CA SER A 196 9.21 -17.79 -14.16
C SER A 196 9.85 -16.62 -14.91
N CYS A 197 9.10 -15.53 -15.16
CA CYS A 197 9.64 -14.33 -15.79
C CYS A 197 10.74 -13.68 -14.94
N LEU A 198 10.60 -13.63 -13.61
CA LEU A 198 11.65 -13.12 -12.73
C LEU A 198 12.91 -13.99 -12.80
N LEU A 199 12.75 -15.30 -12.67
CA LEU A 199 13.85 -16.26 -12.75
C LEU A 199 14.60 -16.14 -14.08
N LEU A 200 13.88 -16.27 -15.20
CA LEU A 200 14.47 -16.18 -16.54
C LEU A 200 15.06 -14.79 -16.82
N GLY A 201 14.42 -13.72 -16.33
CA GLY A 201 14.88 -12.34 -16.51
C GLY A 201 16.21 -12.07 -15.83
N TYR A 202 16.35 -12.42 -14.55
CA TYR A 202 17.59 -12.21 -13.81
C TYR A 202 18.71 -13.15 -14.27
N TRP A 203 18.43 -14.44 -14.42
CA TRP A 203 19.42 -15.39 -14.92
C TRP A 203 19.85 -15.06 -16.35
N GLY A 204 18.89 -14.74 -17.23
CA GLY A 204 19.16 -14.33 -18.61
C GLY A 204 20.01 -13.08 -18.70
N TYR A 205 19.76 -12.07 -17.86
CA TYR A 205 20.57 -10.85 -17.80
C TYR A 205 22.02 -11.14 -17.38
N PHE A 206 22.23 -11.84 -16.26
CA PHE A 206 23.58 -12.09 -15.74
C PHE A 206 24.40 -13.03 -16.64
N LEU A 207 23.78 -14.07 -17.20
CA LEU A 207 24.44 -14.97 -18.15
C LEU A 207 24.75 -14.29 -19.49
N SER A 208 23.97 -13.29 -19.89
CA SER A 208 24.17 -12.56 -21.15
C SER A 208 24.98 -11.28 -21.00
N SER A 209 25.28 -10.86 -19.77
CA SER A 209 25.95 -9.59 -19.48
C SER A 209 27.33 -9.51 -20.12
N SER A 210 27.51 -8.54 -21.03
CA SER A 210 28.79 -8.30 -21.71
C SER A 210 29.92 -7.96 -20.73
N LYS A 211 29.59 -7.29 -19.60
CA LYS A 211 30.56 -6.94 -18.55
C LYS A 211 31.11 -8.19 -17.85
N LEU A 212 30.25 -9.14 -17.50
CA LEU A 212 30.68 -10.42 -16.90
C LEU A 212 31.45 -11.27 -17.89
N LYS A 213 30.97 -11.36 -19.14
CA LYS A 213 31.67 -12.08 -20.20
C LYS A 213 33.06 -11.50 -20.48
N ALA A 214 33.21 -10.18 -20.46
CA ALA A 214 34.50 -9.54 -20.65
C ALA A 214 35.49 -9.90 -19.53
N GLU A 215 35.05 -9.89 -18.27
CA GLU A 215 35.93 -10.24 -17.15
C GLU A 215 36.36 -11.73 -17.18
N PHE A 216 35.40 -12.62 -17.44
CA PHE A 216 35.63 -14.06 -17.47
C PHE A 216 36.07 -14.59 -18.85
N LYS A 217 36.52 -13.71 -19.75
CA LYS A 217 36.97 -14.05 -21.12
C LYS A 217 36.00 -14.95 -21.90
N GLY A 218 34.70 -14.78 -21.67
CA GLY A 218 33.63 -15.53 -22.32
C GLY A 218 33.39 -16.93 -21.76
N ASP A 219 34.10 -17.36 -20.72
CA ASP A 219 33.89 -18.66 -20.11
C ASP A 219 32.57 -18.70 -19.29
N ARG A 220 31.68 -19.60 -19.71
CA ARG A 220 30.37 -19.79 -19.05
C ARG A 220 30.51 -20.47 -17.70
N ALA A 221 31.50 -21.35 -17.52
CA ALA A 221 31.66 -22.10 -16.26
C ALA A 221 32.06 -21.18 -15.11
N SER A 222 33.03 -20.28 -15.34
CA SER A 222 33.42 -19.26 -14.37
C SER A 222 32.33 -18.21 -14.12
N THR A 223 31.56 -17.83 -15.13
CA THR A 223 30.37 -16.98 -14.92
C THR A 223 29.34 -17.67 -14.03
N LEU A 224 29.09 -18.98 -14.23
CA LEU A 224 28.14 -19.73 -13.42
C LEU A 224 28.65 -19.95 -11.99
N SER A 225 29.94 -20.25 -11.82
CA SER A 225 30.55 -20.43 -10.50
C SER A 225 30.58 -19.13 -9.68
N TYR A 226 30.62 -17.98 -10.35
CA TYR A 226 30.46 -16.67 -9.73
C TYR A 226 29.03 -16.41 -9.23
N LEU A 227 28.02 -16.89 -9.96
CA LEU A 227 26.61 -16.68 -9.61
C LEU A 227 26.11 -17.67 -8.57
N LEU A 228 26.72 -18.84 -8.47
CA LEU A 228 26.36 -19.89 -7.51
C LEU A 228 27.11 -19.73 -6.17
N PRO A 229 26.56 -20.22 -5.06
CA PRO A 229 27.20 -20.11 -3.77
C PRO A 229 28.29 -21.18 -3.62
N LYS A 230 29.45 -20.82 -3.06
CA LYS A 230 30.36 -21.82 -2.49
C LYS A 230 29.94 -22.06 -1.04
N TRP A 231 29.19 -23.14 -0.84
CA TRP A 231 28.65 -23.53 0.46
C TRP A 231 29.76 -23.62 1.53
N GLY A 232 29.48 -23.09 2.72
CA GLY A 232 30.44 -23.00 3.83
C GLY A 232 31.09 -21.62 4.03
N MET A 233 31.19 -20.79 2.98
CA MET A 233 31.77 -19.45 3.13
C MET A 233 30.88 -18.47 3.89
N TRP A 234 29.58 -18.75 3.99
CA TRP A 234 28.63 -17.95 4.78
C TRP A 234 29.02 -17.81 6.27
N LYS A 235 29.82 -18.74 6.82
CA LYS A 235 30.31 -18.69 8.21
C LYS A 235 31.42 -17.66 8.43
N HIS A 236 32.09 -17.23 7.37
CA HIS A 236 33.27 -16.37 7.47
C HIS A 236 32.90 -14.90 7.66
N ASP A 237 31.80 -14.45 7.06
CA ASP A 237 31.23 -13.12 7.31
C ASP A 237 30.12 -13.18 8.37
N LYS A 238 30.55 -13.41 9.62
CA LYS A 238 29.64 -13.50 10.78
C LYS A 238 28.84 -12.22 11.00
N GLN A 239 29.40 -11.06 10.65
CA GLN A 239 28.74 -9.78 10.83
C GLN A 239 27.57 -9.63 9.85
N LEU A 240 27.78 -9.91 8.56
CA LEU A 240 26.72 -9.85 7.56
C LEU A 240 25.63 -10.88 7.83
N LEU A 241 25.99 -12.10 8.25
CA LEU A 241 25.03 -13.12 8.66
C LEU A 241 24.18 -12.67 9.86
N TYR A 242 24.81 -12.14 10.92
CA TYR A 242 24.10 -11.66 12.11
C TYR A 242 23.13 -10.52 11.76
N MET A 243 23.57 -9.56 10.94
CA MET A 243 22.70 -8.47 10.46
C MET A 243 21.53 -8.99 9.62
N SER A 244 21.77 -10.00 8.78
CA SER A 244 20.72 -10.66 7.99
C SER A 244 19.66 -11.28 8.90
N LEU A 245 20.08 -12.02 9.93
CA LEU A 245 19.17 -12.64 10.89
C LEU A 245 18.37 -11.60 11.69
N MET A 246 19.02 -10.54 12.17
CA MET A 246 18.36 -9.44 12.90
C MET A 246 17.31 -8.76 12.03
N PHE A 247 17.62 -8.48 10.76
CA PHE A 247 16.64 -7.89 9.84
C PHE A 247 15.53 -8.85 9.43
N THR A 248 15.80 -10.16 9.37
CA THR A 248 14.74 -11.16 9.16
C THR A 248 13.77 -11.17 10.34
N PHE A 249 14.26 -11.11 11.58
CA PHE A 249 13.40 -10.99 12.77
C PHE A 249 12.57 -9.70 12.74
N GLN A 250 13.18 -8.57 12.34
CA GLN A 250 12.43 -7.33 12.14
C GLN A 250 11.37 -7.45 11.03
N SER A 251 11.64 -8.23 9.99
CA SER A 251 10.69 -8.48 8.89
C SER A 251 9.50 -9.30 9.35
N PHE A 252 9.68 -10.25 10.27
CA PHE A 252 8.56 -10.94 10.93
C PHE A 252 7.64 -9.96 11.67
N GLN A 253 8.20 -9.05 12.48
CA GLN A 253 7.41 -8.05 13.19
C GLN A 253 6.62 -7.16 12.22
N LYS A 254 7.26 -6.75 11.11
CA LYS A 254 6.61 -5.98 10.05
C LYS A 254 5.49 -6.74 9.37
N LEU A 255 5.66 -8.03 9.10
CA LEU A 255 4.64 -8.88 8.50
C LEU A 255 3.38 -8.91 9.37
N VAL A 256 3.55 -9.14 10.68
CA VAL A 256 2.44 -9.13 11.64
C VAL A 256 1.76 -7.76 11.68
N LEU A 257 2.53 -6.68 11.66
CA LEU A 257 1.96 -5.32 11.73
C LEU A 257 1.24 -4.91 10.43
N GLN A 258 1.75 -5.30 9.26
CA GLN A 258 1.22 -4.89 7.96
C GLN A 258 0.08 -5.77 7.47
N GLU A 259 0.15 -7.08 7.72
CA GLU A 259 -0.81 -8.06 7.22
C GLU A 259 -1.66 -8.68 8.34
N GLY A 260 -1.45 -8.27 9.60
CA GLY A 260 -2.17 -8.77 10.78
C GLY A 260 -3.68 -8.69 10.67
N GLU A 261 -4.20 -7.61 10.09
CA GLU A 261 -5.63 -7.46 9.80
C GLU A 261 -6.15 -8.57 8.87
N LYS A 262 -5.43 -8.84 7.79
CA LYS A 262 -5.80 -9.90 6.85
C LYS A 262 -5.69 -11.27 7.49
N PHE A 263 -4.77 -11.47 8.44
CA PHE A 263 -4.72 -12.68 9.26
C PHE A 263 -5.97 -12.81 10.15
N VAL A 264 -6.42 -11.72 10.79
CA VAL A 264 -7.68 -11.73 11.57
C VAL A 264 -8.86 -12.10 10.69
N LEU A 265 -8.98 -11.51 9.49
CA LEU A 265 -10.01 -11.86 8.50
C LEU A 265 -9.93 -13.33 8.07
N LEU A 266 -8.72 -13.85 7.84
CA LEU A 266 -8.52 -15.23 7.40
C LEU A 266 -8.97 -16.23 8.46
N VAL A 267 -8.75 -15.91 9.74
CA VAL A 267 -9.02 -16.82 10.87
C VAL A 267 -10.46 -16.72 11.36
N PHE A 268 -11.05 -15.52 11.39
CA PHE A 268 -12.31 -15.26 12.08
C PHE A 268 -13.51 -14.97 11.17
N ASP A 269 -13.34 -14.95 9.85
CA ASP A 269 -14.40 -14.52 8.92
C ASP A 269 -14.59 -15.45 7.71
N THR A 270 -15.70 -15.24 7.02
CA THR A 270 -16.08 -15.97 5.82
C THR A 270 -15.26 -15.54 4.60
N THR A 271 -15.15 -16.45 3.62
CA THR A 271 -14.50 -16.15 2.34
C THR A 271 -15.23 -15.02 1.60
N TYR A 272 -16.54 -14.85 1.82
CA TYR A 272 -17.33 -13.76 1.24
C TYR A 272 -16.91 -12.39 1.79
N ASN A 273 -16.86 -12.22 3.12
CA ASN A 273 -16.46 -10.96 3.75
C ASN A 273 -14.99 -10.63 3.51
N GLN A 274 -14.12 -11.63 3.44
CA GLN A 274 -12.75 -11.49 2.95
C GLN A 274 -12.73 -10.86 1.55
N GLY A 275 -13.56 -11.37 0.64
CA GLY A 275 -13.69 -10.85 -0.72
C GLY A 275 -14.12 -9.38 -0.75
N ILE A 276 -15.14 -9.04 0.03
CA ILE A 276 -15.64 -7.66 0.13
C ILE A 276 -14.60 -6.73 0.74
N TYR A 277 -13.99 -7.11 1.86
CA TYR A 277 -12.99 -6.28 2.52
C TYR A 277 -11.78 -6.07 1.62
N GLY A 278 -11.20 -7.14 1.07
CA GLY A 278 -10.05 -7.03 0.17
C GLY A 278 -10.36 -6.19 -1.07
N PHE A 279 -11.59 -6.28 -1.59
CA PHE A 279 -12.03 -5.48 -2.71
C PHE A 279 -12.14 -3.99 -2.37
N VAL A 280 -12.84 -3.67 -1.28
CA VAL A 280 -13.04 -2.29 -0.83
C VAL A 280 -11.73 -1.67 -0.38
N ASP A 281 -10.86 -2.40 0.32
CA ASP A 281 -9.53 -1.91 0.71
C ASP A 281 -8.65 -1.62 -0.51
N ASN A 282 -8.65 -2.50 -1.53
CA ASN A 282 -7.89 -2.24 -2.76
C ASN A 282 -8.41 -1.02 -3.53
N LEU A 283 -9.73 -0.83 -3.58
CA LEU A 283 -10.35 0.33 -4.25
C LEU A 283 -10.13 1.61 -3.45
N GLY A 284 -10.44 1.59 -2.16
CA GLY A 284 -10.39 2.74 -1.27
C GLY A 284 -8.97 3.20 -0.95
N SER A 285 -8.01 2.28 -0.81
CA SER A 285 -6.60 2.65 -0.58
C SER A 285 -5.94 3.29 -1.79
N LEU A 286 -6.58 3.30 -2.97
CA LEU A 286 -6.06 3.97 -4.16
C LEU A 286 -5.88 5.47 -3.92
N VAL A 287 -6.89 6.18 -3.38
CA VAL A 287 -6.75 7.62 -3.08
C VAL A 287 -5.70 7.86 -2.02
N VAL A 288 -5.63 6.99 -1.01
CA VAL A 288 -4.66 7.10 0.08
C VAL A 288 -3.24 6.99 -0.47
N ARG A 289 -2.97 5.97 -1.29
CA ARG A 289 -1.63 5.71 -1.87
C ARG A 289 -1.25 6.71 -2.96
N SER A 290 -2.22 7.23 -3.71
CA SER A 290 -1.96 8.12 -4.85
C SER A 290 -1.88 9.60 -4.44
N VAL A 291 -2.55 10.00 -3.36
CA VAL A 291 -2.67 11.40 -2.96
C VAL A 291 -2.14 11.63 -1.55
N PHE A 292 -2.69 10.93 -0.55
CA PHE A 292 -2.36 11.21 0.85
C PHE A 292 -0.96 10.77 1.25
N GLN A 293 -0.48 9.62 0.80
CA GLN A 293 0.86 9.15 1.14
C GLN A 293 1.97 10.10 0.62
N PRO A 294 1.98 10.52 -0.67
CA PRO A 294 2.96 11.51 -1.14
C PRO A 294 2.81 12.87 -0.45
N PHE A 295 1.57 13.26 -0.12
CA PHE A 295 1.30 14.47 0.64
C PHE A 295 1.88 14.40 2.06
N GLU A 296 1.71 13.28 2.76
CA GLU A 296 2.23 13.02 4.11
C GLU A 296 3.76 13.09 4.15
N GLU A 297 4.43 12.42 3.22
CA GLU A 297 5.90 12.45 3.09
C GLU A 297 6.42 13.87 2.86
N SER A 298 5.69 14.66 2.07
CA SER A 298 6.01 16.06 1.79
C SER A 298 5.78 16.95 3.01
N ALA A 299 4.65 16.77 3.69
CA ALA A 299 4.30 17.49 4.90
C ALA A 299 5.34 17.24 6.00
N PHE A 300 5.71 15.99 6.23
CA PHE A 300 6.78 15.61 7.17
C PHE A 300 8.08 16.37 6.89
N THR A 301 8.52 16.39 5.63
CA THR A 301 9.77 17.06 5.21
C THR A 301 9.71 18.57 5.49
N VAL A 302 8.58 19.21 5.16
CA VAL A 302 8.37 20.64 5.38
C VAL A 302 8.32 20.97 6.88
N PHE A 303 7.64 20.15 7.69
CA PHE A 303 7.57 20.33 9.14
C PHE A 303 8.94 20.17 9.79
N ALA A 304 9.71 19.13 9.41
CA ALA A 304 11.03 18.87 9.96
C ALA A 304 12.04 19.98 9.63
N LYS A 305 11.97 20.53 8.41
CA LYS A 305 12.82 21.68 8.01
C LYS A 305 12.38 22.98 8.69
N SER A 306 11.09 23.19 8.86
CA SER A 306 10.59 24.43 9.47
C SER A 306 10.80 24.43 10.99
N SER A 307 10.71 23.28 11.66
CA SER A 307 10.98 23.16 13.10
C SER A 307 12.43 23.47 13.46
N SER A 308 13.39 23.16 12.59
CA SER A 308 14.82 23.44 12.81
C SER A 308 15.19 24.91 12.62
N THR A 309 14.41 25.68 11.85
CA THR A 309 14.65 27.11 11.59
C THR A 309 14.07 28.05 12.67
N GLY A 310 13.35 27.51 13.67
CA GLY A 310 12.94 28.25 14.86
C GLY A 310 11.70 29.16 14.71
N SER A 311 11.06 29.22 13.54
CA SER A 311 9.83 30.02 13.35
C SER A 311 8.57 29.24 13.74
N GLY A 312 8.20 29.29 15.02
CA GLY A 312 7.02 28.60 15.56
C GLY A 312 5.69 29.02 14.94
N SER A 313 5.54 30.30 14.58
CA SER A 313 4.34 30.83 13.92
C SER A 313 4.16 30.26 12.51
N ARG A 314 5.23 30.27 11.70
CA ARG A 314 5.23 29.70 10.34
C ARG A 314 4.92 28.21 10.37
N LEU A 315 5.50 27.47 11.31
CA LEU A 315 5.24 26.03 11.48
C LEU A 315 3.77 25.77 11.82
N ARG A 316 3.16 26.58 12.69
CA ARG A 316 1.73 26.51 13.04
C ARG A 316 0.85 26.77 11.82
N GLU A 317 1.15 27.79 11.02
CA GLU A 317 0.39 28.12 9.81
C GLU A 317 0.47 27.03 8.74
N LEU A 318 1.65 26.45 8.55
CA LEU A 318 1.90 25.27 7.70
C LEU A 318 1.02 24.10 8.13
N LEU A 319 1.05 23.74 9.42
CA LEU A 319 0.28 22.64 9.96
C LEU A 319 -1.23 22.88 9.83
N THR A 320 -1.69 24.07 10.20
CA THR A 320 -3.11 24.44 10.14
C THR A 320 -3.61 24.39 8.69
N SER A 321 -2.83 24.89 7.74
CA SER A 321 -3.19 24.87 6.32
C SER A 321 -3.22 23.45 5.77
N ALA A 322 -2.25 22.61 6.13
CA ALA A 322 -2.21 21.20 5.75
C ALA A 322 -3.42 20.43 6.31
N LEU A 323 -3.70 20.58 7.62
CA LEU A 323 -4.84 19.92 8.27
C LEU A 323 -6.18 20.38 7.70
N LYS A 324 -6.34 21.68 7.44
CA LYS A 324 -7.55 22.21 6.82
C LYS A 324 -7.74 21.67 5.41
N LEU A 325 -6.66 21.57 4.62
CA LEU A 325 -6.71 20.98 3.28
C LEU A 325 -7.19 19.52 3.31
N VAL A 326 -6.57 18.67 4.14
CA VAL A 326 -6.95 17.25 4.20
C VAL A 326 -8.34 17.05 4.80
N THR A 327 -8.75 17.91 5.74
CA THR A 327 -10.12 17.91 6.29
C THR A 327 -11.14 18.26 5.20
N LEU A 328 -10.87 19.26 4.37
CA LEU A 328 -11.74 19.61 3.24
C LEU A 328 -11.86 18.44 2.24
N ILE A 329 -10.73 17.84 1.84
CA ILE A 329 -10.75 16.69 0.93
C ILE A 329 -11.54 15.54 1.56
N GLY A 330 -11.28 15.22 2.84
CA GLY A 330 -12.02 14.19 3.56
C GLY A 330 -13.53 14.49 3.65
N LEU A 331 -13.92 15.76 3.81
CA LEU A 331 -15.34 16.16 3.89
C LEU A 331 -16.08 15.89 2.58
N PHE A 332 -15.41 16.07 1.42
CA PHE A 332 -15.97 15.66 0.14
C PHE A 332 -16.20 14.15 0.09
N PHE A 333 -15.23 13.34 0.54
CA PHE A 333 -15.40 11.89 0.60
C PHE A 333 -16.54 11.47 1.53
N THR A 334 -16.65 12.03 2.73
CA THR A 334 -17.72 11.65 3.69
C THR A 334 -19.11 12.15 3.27
N THR A 335 -19.18 13.30 2.60
CA THR A 335 -20.45 13.91 2.16
C THR A 335 -21.02 13.19 0.94
N PHE A 336 -20.20 12.95 -0.08
CA PHE A 336 -20.66 12.41 -1.36
C PHE A 336 -20.41 10.90 -1.46
N GLY A 337 -19.25 10.42 -1.00
CA GLY A 337 -18.81 9.04 -1.18
C GLY A 337 -19.85 7.98 -0.78
N PRO A 338 -20.47 8.05 0.41
CA PRO A 338 -21.47 7.07 0.82
C PRO A 338 -22.68 6.96 -0.12
N SER A 339 -23.25 8.09 -0.56
CA SER A 339 -24.44 8.11 -1.43
C SER A 339 -24.15 7.63 -2.86
N TYR A 340 -22.91 7.82 -3.32
CA TYR A 340 -22.51 7.43 -4.67
C TYR A 340 -21.75 6.10 -4.72
N SER A 341 -21.53 5.43 -3.58
CA SER A 341 -20.81 4.16 -3.50
C SER A 341 -21.47 3.07 -4.35
N TYR A 342 -22.81 2.93 -4.28
CA TYR A 342 -23.54 1.98 -5.11
C TYR A 342 -23.40 2.29 -6.61
N VAL A 343 -23.60 3.56 -7.01
CA VAL A 343 -23.51 4.00 -8.41
C VAL A 343 -22.11 3.75 -8.97
N LEU A 344 -21.08 4.12 -8.21
CA LEU A 344 -19.69 3.90 -8.58
C LEU A 344 -19.41 2.41 -8.80
N LEU A 345 -19.81 1.55 -7.87
CA LEU A 345 -19.62 0.10 -8.00
C LEU A 345 -20.44 -0.50 -9.15
N ARG A 346 -21.67 -0.02 -9.38
CA ARG A 346 -22.51 -0.49 -10.49
C ARG A 346 -21.88 -0.17 -11.84
N MET A 347 -21.35 1.05 -12.00
CA MET A 347 -20.68 1.48 -13.23
C MET A 347 -19.31 0.80 -13.41
N LEU A 348 -18.52 0.72 -12.35
CA LEU A 348 -17.15 0.22 -12.42
C LEU A 348 -17.06 -1.30 -12.34
N TYR A 349 -17.88 -1.99 -11.57
CA TYR A 349 -17.72 -3.42 -11.32
C TYR A 349 -18.96 -4.26 -11.66
N GLY A 350 -20.07 -3.60 -11.97
CA GLY A 350 -21.31 -4.25 -12.39
C GLY A 350 -22.20 -4.71 -11.22
N ILE A 351 -23.29 -5.37 -11.60
CA ILE A 351 -24.40 -5.77 -10.72
C ILE A 351 -23.91 -6.54 -9.48
N LYS A 352 -23.07 -7.55 -9.74
CA LYS A 352 -22.56 -8.51 -8.76
C LYS A 352 -21.91 -7.87 -7.53
N TRP A 353 -21.14 -6.79 -7.73
CA TRP A 353 -20.45 -6.09 -6.65
C TRP A 353 -21.33 -4.99 -6.04
N SER A 354 -22.14 -4.33 -6.85
CA SER A 354 -23.02 -3.25 -6.37
C SER A 354 -24.14 -3.72 -5.43
N GLU A 355 -24.73 -4.89 -5.69
CA GLU A 355 -25.89 -5.38 -4.94
C GLU A 355 -25.53 -6.09 -3.63
N GLY A 356 -24.26 -6.51 -3.48
CA GLY A 356 -23.75 -7.07 -2.23
C GLY A 356 -23.34 -6.00 -1.21
N GLU A 357 -22.74 -6.46 -0.11
CA GLU A 357 -22.30 -5.59 0.99
C GLU A 357 -21.12 -4.67 0.64
N ALA A 358 -20.49 -4.86 -0.54
CA ALA A 358 -19.37 -4.03 -0.97
C ALA A 358 -19.72 -2.55 -1.12
N SER A 359 -20.96 -2.22 -1.49
CA SER A 359 -21.44 -0.83 -1.55
C SER A 359 -21.50 -0.17 -0.18
N ILE A 360 -21.97 -0.91 0.83
CA ILE A 360 -22.07 -0.47 2.22
C ILE A 360 -20.66 -0.36 2.84
N ALA A 361 -19.81 -1.36 2.61
CA ALA A 361 -18.43 -1.34 3.06
C ALA A 361 -17.66 -0.16 2.43
N LEU A 362 -17.83 0.11 1.13
CA LEU A 362 -17.21 1.28 0.48
C LEU A 362 -17.73 2.60 1.05
N ALA A 363 -19.02 2.69 1.38
CA ALA A 363 -19.59 3.87 2.03
C ALA A 363 -18.94 4.13 3.40
N TRP A 364 -18.71 3.09 4.21
CA TRP A 364 -17.94 3.21 5.46
C TRP A 364 -16.47 3.56 5.20
N TYR A 365 -15.88 3.04 4.11
CA TYR A 365 -14.52 3.37 3.73
C TYR A 365 -14.36 4.87 3.38
N CYS A 366 -15.40 5.54 2.88
CA CYS A 366 -15.35 6.99 2.67
C CYS A 366 -15.17 7.77 3.99
N PHE A 367 -15.72 7.29 5.10
CA PHE A 367 -15.41 7.81 6.44
C PHE A 367 -14.00 7.46 6.89
N TYR A 368 -13.54 6.26 6.55
CA TYR A 368 -12.17 5.85 6.83
C TYR A 368 -11.13 6.73 6.12
N VAL A 369 -11.38 7.13 4.87
CA VAL A 369 -10.52 8.04 4.09
C VAL A 369 -10.31 9.38 4.79
N MET A 370 -11.36 9.95 5.41
CA MET A 370 -11.23 11.16 6.23
C MET A 370 -10.28 10.93 7.42
N MET A 371 -10.49 9.82 8.16
CA MET A 371 -9.68 9.51 9.34
C MET A 371 -8.21 9.26 8.98
N LEU A 372 -7.94 8.58 7.85
CA LEU A 372 -6.60 8.39 7.32
C LEU A 372 -5.91 9.71 6.97
N ALA A 373 -6.63 10.64 6.33
CA ALA A 373 -6.07 11.92 5.91
C ALA A 373 -5.64 12.79 7.11
N LEU A 374 -6.50 12.83 8.14
CA LEU A 374 -6.20 13.48 9.43
C LEU A 374 -5.06 12.80 10.16
N ASN A 375 -5.08 11.46 10.23
CA ASN A 375 -4.05 10.69 10.91
C ASN A 375 -2.67 10.91 10.29
N GLY A 376 -2.53 10.72 8.97
CA GLY A 376 -1.25 10.88 8.28
C GLY A 376 -0.65 12.27 8.50
N THR A 377 -1.44 13.33 8.37
CA THR A 377 -0.93 14.71 8.55
C THR A 377 -0.53 15.02 10.00
N THR A 378 -1.33 14.59 10.98
CA THR A 378 -1.04 14.83 12.40
C THR A 378 0.16 14.01 12.88
N GLU A 379 0.31 12.76 12.43
CA GLU A 379 1.46 11.92 12.75
C GLU A 379 2.73 12.39 12.05
N ALA A 380 2.65 12.83 10.79
CA ALA A 380 3.78 13.44 10.09
C ALA A 380 4.34 14.63 10.89
N PHE A 381 3.47 15.48 11.45
CA PHE A 381 3.91 16.56 12.32
C PHE A 381 4.54 16.05 13.62
N LEU A 382 3.86 15.14 14.33
CA LEU A 382 4.36 14.52 15.56
C LEU A 382 5.79 14.01 15.34
N HIS A 383 5.98 13.15 14.34
CA HIS A 383 7.27 12.54 14.04
C HIS A 383 8.34 13.53 13.58
N ALA A 384 7.95 14.66 12.97
CA ALA A 384 8.89 15.68 12.53
C ALA A 384 9.48 16.52 13.69
N VAL A 385 8.79 16.61 14.84
CA VAL A 385 9.21 17.49 15.95
C VAL A 385 9.51 16.75 17.26
N VAL A 386 9.11 15.48 17.37
CA VAL A 386 9.20 14.71 18.61
C VAL A 386 10.66 14.40 19.02
N THR A 387 10.96 14.52 20.32
CA THR A 387 12.26 14.14 20.88
C THR A 387 12.36 12.62 21.11
N LYS A 388 13.58 12.08 21.32
CA LYS A 388 13.80 10.62 21.53
C LYS A 388 12.91 10.02 22.64
N GLY A 389 12.77 10.70 23.78
CA GLY A 389 11.96 10.20 24.90
C GLY A 389 10.45 10.22 24.62
N GLN A 390 9.98 11.27 23.95
CA GLN A 390 8.58 11.37 23.53
C GLN A 390 8.26 10.38 22.40
N LEU A 391 9.22 10.06 21.52
CA LEU A 391 9.06 9.06 20.48
C LEU A 391 8.87 7.65 21.09
N ALA A 392 9.67 7.30 22.10
CA ALA A 392 9.51 6.04 22.82
C ALA A 392 8.11 5.94 23.46
N ARG A 393 7.64 7.03 24.09
CA ARG A 393 6.29 7.09 24.67
C ARG A 393 5.19 6.97 23.60
N SER A 394 5.37 7.61 22.44
CA SER A 394 4.45 7.49 21.32
C SER A 394 4.33 6.03 20.87
N ASN A 395 5.46 5.34 20.69
CA ASN A 395 5.46 3.93 20.28
C ASN A 395 4.71 3.01 21.26
N VAL A 396 4.78 3.27 22.57
CA VAL A 396 4.00 2.53 23.58
C VAL A 396 2.50 2.76 23.41
N TRP A 397 2.07 4.00 23.17
CA TRP A 397 0.65 4.29 22.89
C TRP A 397 0.17 3.69 21.58
N LEU A 398 1.00 3.72 20.52
CA LEU A 398 0.68 3.04 19.25
C LEU A 398 0.49 1.53 19.46
N LEU A 399 1.29 0.90 20.33
CA LEU A 399 1.12 -0.52 20.67
C LEU A 399 -0.20 -0.77 21.40
N ALA A 400 -0.56 0.09 22.36
CA ALA A 400 -1.84 0.01 23.06
C ALA A 400 -3.04 0.17 22.08
N PHE A 401 -2.97 1.13 21.16
CA PHE A 401 -4.00 1.30 20.12
C PHE A 401 -4.09 0.09 19.18
N SER A 402 -2.96 -0.55 18.88
CA SER A 402 -2.94 -1.78 18.08
C SER A 402 -3.65 -2.93 18.79
N PHE A 403 -3.51 -3.05 20.12
CA PHE A 403 -4.26 -4.04 20.90
C PHE A 403 -5.76 -3.76 20.86
N VAL A 404 -6.17 -2.51 21.12
CA VAL A 404 -7.58 -2.08 21.03
C VAL A 404 -8.15 -2.37 19.64
N TYR A 405 -7.39 -2.06 18.60
CA TYR A 405 -7.76 -2.32 17.22
C TYR A 405 -7.99 -3.81 16.96
N VAL A 406 -7.06 -4.70 17.35
CA VAL A 406 -7.23 -6.15 17.16
C VAL A 406 -8.45 -6.66 17.91
N SER A 407 -8.68 -6.22 19.15
CA SER A 407 -9.86 -6.59 19.93
C SER A 407 -11.15 -6.13 19.27
N LEU A 408 -11.21 -4.88 18.79
CA LEU A 408 -12.37 -4.34 18.07
C LEU A 408 -12.60 -5.07 16.76
N SER A 409 -11.55 -5.40 16.02
CA SER A 409 -11.64 -6.16 14.78
C SER A 409 -12.27 -7.53 15.02
N ILE A 410 -11.86 -8.26 16.07
CA ILE A 410 -12.46 -9.56 16.42
C ILE A 410 -13.92 -9.43 16.87
N LEU A 411 -14.30 -8.33 17.52
CA LEU A 411 -15.67 -8.09 17.99
C LEU A 411 -16.60 -7.67 16.84
N LEU A 412 -16.22 -6.63 16.09
CA LEU A 412 -17.05 -5.99 15.07
C LEU A 412 -17.20 -6.85 13.81
N ILE A 413 -16.23 -7.71 13.51
CA ILE A 413 -16.33 -8.64 12.39
C ILE A 413 -17.48 -9.63 12.59
N ARG A 414 -17.75 -10.04 13.84
CA ARG A 414 -18.86 -10.95 14.16
C ARG A 414 -20.23 -10.30 14.05
N THR A 415 -20.31 -8.97 14.20
CA THR A 415 -21.58 -8.24 14.19
C THR A 415 -21.89 -7.61 12.83
N ALA A 416 -20.88 -7.14 12.10
CA ALA A 416 -21.05 -6.31 10.91
C ALA A 416 -20.11 -6.70 9.74
N GLY A 417 -19.47 -7.88 9.80
CA GLY A 417 -18.63 -8.42 8.73
C GLY A 417 -17.53 -7.45 8.28
N ALA A 418 -17.38 -7.31 6.96
CA ALA A 418 -16.36 -6.44 6.35
C ALA A 418 -16.52 -4.96 6.73
N ALA A 419 -17.75 -4.46 6.87
CA ALA A 419 -18.00 -3.08 7.30
C ALA A 419 -17.57 -2.86 8.75
N GLY A 420 -17.77 -3.85 9.62
CA GLY A 420 -17.30 -3.83 11.01
C GLY A 420 -15.78 -3.67 11.11
N LEU A 421 -15.02 -4.31 10.23
CA LEU A 421 -13.56 -4.17 10.19
C LEU A 421 -13.11 -2.77 9.75
N ILE A 422 -13.79 -2.19 8.75
CA ILE A 422 -13.54 -0.81 8.33
C ILE A 422 -13.83 0.16 9.49
N VAL A 423 -14.90 -0.07 10.26
CA VAL A 423 -15.20 0.73 11.46
C VAL A 423 -14.13 0.56 12.54
N ALA A 424 -13.62 -0.65 12.77
CA ALA A 424 -12.50 -0.88 13.69
C ALA A 424 -11.25 -0.06 13.27
N ASN A 425 -10.96 -0.01 11.97
CA ASN A 425 -9.90 0.84 11.42
C ASN A 425 -10.18 2.33 11.61
N CYS A 426 -11.41 2.79 11.39
CA CYS A 426 -11.79 4.18 11.67
C CYS A 426 -11.51 4.56 13.12
N ILE A 427 -11.88 3.70 14.08
CA ILE A 427 -11.64 3.94 15.50
C ILE A 427 -10.13 3.98 15.79
N ASN A 428 -9.36 3.05 15.23
CA ASN A 428 -7.90 3.03 15.39
C ASN A 428 -7.25 4.32 14.88
N MET A 429 -7.59 4.76 13.66
CA MET A 429 -7.07 6.01 13.10
C MET A 429 -7.55 7.25 13.86
N LEU A 430 -8.76 7.22 14.41
CA LEU A 430 -9.26 8.30 15.27
C LEU A 430 -8.45 8.38 16.58
N LEU A 431 -8.24 7.27 17.28
CA LEU A 431 -7.45 7.24 18.52
C LEU A 431 -6.03 7.78 18.30
N ARG A 432 -5.40 7.35 17.21
CA ARG A 432 -4.08 7.82 16.81
C ARG A 432 -4.07 9.32 16.47
N SER A 433 -5.08 9.80 15.75
CA SER A 433 -5.23 11.22 15.43
C SER A 433 -5.44 12.07 16.68
N LEU A 434 -6.28 11.61 17.62
CA LEU A 434 -6.53 12.30 18.89
C LEU A 434 -5.25 12.39 19.75
N TYR A 435 -4.45 11.32 19.79
CA TYR A 435 -3.16 11.32 20.47
C TYR A 435 -2.22 12.39 19.86
N SER A 436 -2.08 12.39 18.53
CA SER A 436 -1.22 13.33 17.82
C SER A 436 -1.72 14.78 17.93
N LEU A 437 -3.03 15.01 17.87
CA LEU A 437 -3.64 16.33 18.09
C LEU A 437 -3.41 16.83 19.52
N ASN A 438 -3.54 15.95 20.52
CA ASN A 438 -3.23 16.30 21.91
C ASN A 438 -1.77 16.72 22.08
N PHE A 439 -0.85 16.06 21.39
CA PHE A 439 0.55 16.48 21.35
C PHE A 439 0.71 17.85 20.68
N ILE A 440 0.07 18.07 19.53
CA ILE A 440 0.12 19.35 18.79
C ILE A 440 -0.37 20.51 19.66
N MET A 441 -1.52 20.36 20.33
CA MET A 441 -2.08 21.39 21.21
C MET A 441 -1.12 21.74 22.35
N LYS A 442 -0.46 20.74 22.95
CA LYS A 442 0.57 20.94 23.98
C LYS A 442 1.84 21.59 23.44
N TYR A 443 2.25 21.23 22.23
CA TYR A 443 3.44 21.77 21.57
C TYR A 443 3.30 23.29 21.33
N PHE A 444 2.13 23.75 20.86
CA PHE A 444 1.84 25.17 20.64
C PHE A 444 1.29 25.90 21.86
N LYS A 445 1.30 25.29 23.05
CA LYS A 445 0.89 25.90 24.34
C LYS A 445 -0.47 26.64 24.30
N GLY A 446 -1.42 26.19 23.49
CA GLY A 446 -2.74 26.80 23.34
C GLY A 446 -2.93 27.74 22.14
N ASP A 447 -1.88 28.10 21.39
CA ASP A 447 -2.00 28.94 20.17
C ASP A 447 -2.65 28.18 18.99
N PHE A 448 -2.76 26.86 19.12
CA PHE A 448 -3.40 25.98 18.15
C PHE A 448 -4.72 25.46 18.70
N GLU A 449 -5.81 25.79 18.00
CA GLU A 449 -7.16 25.32 18.33
C GLU A 449 -7.71 24.44 17.21
N ILE A 450 -8.48 23.42 17.58
CA ILE A 450 -9.08 22.46 16.64
C ILE A 450 -10.02 23.16 15.63
N TRP A 451 -10.68 24.24 16.04
CA TRP A 451 -11.57 25.03 15.18
C TRP A 451 -10.86 25.65 13.97
N GLN A 452 -9.55 25.88 14.06
CA GLN A 452 -8.75 26.44 12.96
C GLN A 452 -8.63 25.47 11.77
N ILE A 453 -8.79 24.17 12.03
CA ILE A 453 -8.74 23.09 11.03
C ILE A 453 -10.05 23.01 10.25
N LEU A 454 -11.17 23.38 10.89
CA LEU A 454 -12.49 23.29 10.28
C LEU A 454 -12.73 24.44 9.28
N PRO A 455 -13.49 24.18 8.20
CA PRO A 455 -13.95 25.27 7.35
C PRO A 455 -15.02 26.11 8.06
N ASN A 456 -15.30 27.27 7.48
CA ASN A 456 -16.34 28.17 7.95
C ASN A 456 -17.66 27.43 8.20
N ALA A 457 -18.37 27.80 9.28
CA ALA A 457 -19.62 27.17 9.68
C ALA A 457 -20.65 27.07 8.53
N ARG A 458 -20.72 28.08 7.65
CA ARG A 458 -21.62 28.04 6.47
C ARG A 458 -21.24 26.93 5.49
N VAL A 459 -19.95 26.71 5.28
CA VAL A 459 -19.45 25.64 4.41
C VAL A 459 -19.73 24.28 5.06
N LEU A 460 -19.55 24.14 6.38
CA LEU A 460 -19.92 22.92 7.12
C LEU A 460 -21.41 22.60 7.01
N VAL A 461 -22.28 23.59 7.23
CA VAL A 461 -23.73 23.44 7.06
C VAL A 461 -24.05 22.96 5.65
N MET A 462 -23.35 23.47 4.64
CA MET A 462 -23.58 23.08 3.25
C MET A 462 -23.08 21.68 2.91
N PHE A 463 -21.99 21.22 3.51
CA PHE A 463 -21.62 19.80 3.47
C PHE A 463 -22.71 18.93 4.11
N ALA A 464 -23.22 19.30 5.28
CA ALA A 464 -24.29 18.56 5.96
C ALA A 464 -25.59 18.51 5.14
N VAL A 465 -26.03 19.65 4.60
CA VAL A 465 -27.20 19.73 3.72
C VAL A 465 -26.98 18.90 2.47
N SER A 466 -25.82 19.01 1.83
CA SER A 466 -25.49 18.21 0.64
C SER A 466 -25.53 16.72 0.93
N MET A 467 -25.00 16.28 2.09
CA MET A 467 -25.03 14.89 2.52
C MET A 467 -26.47 14.38 2.68
N LEU A 468 -27.36 15.19 3.28
CA LEU A 468 -28.76 14.83 3.44
C LEU A 468 -29.49 14.77 2.10
N VAL A 469 -29.25 15.75 1.22
CA VAL A 469 -29.87 15.83 -0.11
C VAL A 469 -29.42 14.67 -1.01
N THR A 470 -28.14 14.35 -1.04
CA THR A 470 -27.62 13.23 -1.84
C THR A 470 -28.10 11.89 -1.29
N ARG A 471 -28.20 11.71 0.04
CA ARG A 471 -28.81 10.52 0.66
C ARG A 471 -30.30 10.40 0.37
N ALA A 472 -31.05 11.50 0.42
CA ALA A 472 -32.45 11.50 0.06
C ALA A 472 -32.63 11.12 -1.42
N SER A 473 -31.84 11.75 -2.30
CA SER A 473 -31.80 11.46 -3.74
C SER A 473 -31.47 10.00 -4.04
N GLU A 474 -30.50 9.40 -3.33
CA GLU A 474 -30.19 7.98 -3.45
C GLU A 474 -31.40 7.10 -3.11
N LYS A 475 -32.16 7.44 -2.08
CA LYS A 475 -33.33 6.65 -1.65
C LYS A 475 -34.56 6.86 -2.54
N THR A 476 -34.75 8.05 -3.09
CA THR A 476 -35.98 8.41 -3.81
C THR A 476 -35.86 8.34 -5.34
N ILE A 477 -34.70 8.71 -5.89
CA ILE A 477 -34.49 8.83 -7.35
C ILE A 477 -33.85 7.56 -7.91
N LEU A 478 -32.87 6.98 -7.21
CA LEU A 478 -32.10 5.86 -7.73
C LEU A 478 -32.90 4.55 -7.68
N ASP A 479 -33.38 4.11 -8.84
CA ASP A 479 -34.06 2.84 -9.01
C ASP A 479 -33.06 1.79 -9.52
N ARG A 480 -32.86 0.71 -8.74
CA ARG A 480 -31.90 -0.37 -9.07
C ARG A 480 -32.28 -1.13 -10.34
N HIS A 481 -33.58 -1.25 -10.65
CA HIS A 481 -34.05 -1.94 -11.86
C HIS A 481 -33.92 -1.05 -13.10
N ARG A 482 -34.23 0.24 -12.96
CA ARG A 482 -34.08 1.25 -14.02
C ARG A 482 -32.82 2.09 -13.83
N PHE A 483 -31.71 1.42 -13.50
CA PHE A 483 -30.47 2.08 -13.09
C PHE A 483 -29.95 3.08 -14.14
N TYR A 484 -29.86 2.69 -15.40
CA TYR A 484 -29.28 3.56 -16.44
C TYR A 484 -30.10 4.83 -16.71
N VAL A 485 -31.40 4.83 -16.40
CA VAL A 485 -32.28 5.99 -16.56
C VAL A 485 -32.23 6.89 -15.33
N THR A 486 -32.19 6.31 -14.13
CA THR A 486 -32.27 7.05 -12.87
C THR A 486 -30.91 7.50 -12.32
N ALA A 487 -29.84 6.77 -12.62
CA ALA A 487 -28.49 7.11 -12.16
C ALA A 487 -28.01 8.49 -12.65
N PRO A 488 -28.21 8.89 -13.93
CA PRO A 488 -27.84 10.23 -14.38
C PRO A 488 -28.56 11.35 -13.60
N LEU A 489 -29.83 11.15 -13.23
CA LEU A 489 -30.59 12.12 -12.43
C LEU A 489 -29.99 12.26 -11.02
N HIS A 490 -29.72 11.13 -10.37
CA HIS A 490 -29.08 11.12 -9.05
C HIS A 490 -27.66 11.73 -9.09
N VAL A 491 -26.89 11.44 -10.13
CA VAL A 491 -25.57 12.06 -10.36
C VAL A 491 -25.71 13.56 -10.60
N GLY A 492 -26.72 14.01 -11.35
CA GLY A 492 -27.02 15.44 -11.55
C GLY A 492 -27.25 16.20 -10.25
N VAL A 493 -28.03 15.62 -9.31
CA VAL A 493 -28.20 16.18 -7.96
C VAL A 493 -26.87 16.32 -7.23
N GLY A 494 -26.01 15.32 -7.34
CA GLY A 494 -24.68 15.31 -6.73
C GLY A 494 -23.76 16.37 -7.30
N VAL A 495 -23.71 16.50 -8.62
CA VAL A 495 -22.92 17.53 -9.32
C VAL A 495 -23.40 18.93 -8.93
N GLY A 496 -24.71 19.15 -8.84
CA GLY A 496 -25.28 20.42 -8.38
C GLY A 496 -24.87 20.76 -6.94
N CYS A 497 -25.01 19.80 -6.01
CA CYS A 497 -24.58 19.98 -4.62
C CYS A 497 -23.07 20.22 -4.51
N PHE A 498 -22.28 19.47 -5.26
CA PHE A 498 -20.82 19.62 -5.32
C PHE A 498 -20.42 21.01 -5.80
N ALA A 499 -20.99 21.49 -6.90
CA ALA A 499 -20.73 22.82 -7.44
C ALA A 499 -21.08 23.93 -6.43
N LEU A 500 -22.20 23.77 -5.70
CA LEU A 500 -22.62 24.72 -4.67
C LEU A 500 -21.67 24.74 -3.46
N VAL A 501 -21.21 23.57 -3.02
CA VAL A 501 -20.18 23.46 -1.96
C VAL A 501 -18.88 24.12 -2.41
N VAL A 502 -18.41 23.84 -3.63
CA VAL A 502 -17.19 24.45 -4.18
C VAL A 502 -17.32 25.97 -4.30
N TYR A 503 -18.47 26.46 -4.76
CA TYR A 503 -18.75 27.90 -4.84
C TYR A 503 -18.68 28.57 -3.46
N LEU A 504 -19.33 27.99 -2.44
CA LEU A 504 -19.33 28.55 -1.09
C LEU A 504 -17.98 28.41 -0.40
N LEU A 505 -17.25 27.34 -0.69
CA LEU A 505 -15.86 27.17 -0.26
C LEU A 505 -15.00 28.29 -0.84
N TYR A 506 -15.07 28.54 -2.15
CA TYR A 506 -14.34 29.63 -2.79
C TYR A 506 -14.72 31.01 -2.22
N LYS A 507 -16.01 31.25 -1.94
CA LYS A 507 -16.51 32.52 -1.41
C LYS A 507 -16.09 32.77 0.04
N HIS A 508 -16.16 31.75 0.91
CA HIS A 508 -15.96 31.91 2.35
C HIS A 508 -14.55 31.54 2.84
N GLU A 509 -13.74 30.85 2.03
CA GLU A 509 -12.37 30.44 2.37
C GLU A 509 -11.31 31.11 1.48
N GLN A 510 -11.58 32.32 0.97
CA GLN A 510 -10.64 33.08 0.14
C GLN A 510 -9.29 33.28 0.83
N SER A 511 -9.28 33.55 2.13
CA SER A 511 -8.05 33.73 2.92
C SER A 511 -7.22 32.45 3.03
N PHE A 512 -7.86 31.28 3.03
CA PHE A 512 -7.17 29.99 3.00
C PHE A 512 -6.54 29.74 1.63
N PHE A 513 -7.28 29.95 0.53
CA PHE A 513 -6.73 29.79 -0.82
C PHE A 513 -5.62 30.79 -1.14
N ALA A 514 -5.75 32.05 -0.68
CA ALA A 514 -4.71 33.06 -0.80
C ALA A 514 -3.42 32.60 -0.09
N ARG A 515 -3.54 32.07 1.13
CA ARG A 515 -2.39 31.50 1.88
C ARG A 515 -1.77 30.31 1.17
N LEU A 516 -2.57 29.37 0.64
CA LEU A 516 -2.07 28.23 -0.13
C LEU A 516 -1.30 28.69 -1.37
N SER A 517 -1.80 29.73 -2.06
CA SER A 517 -1.13 30.31 -3.22
C SER A 517 0.17 31.05 -2.87
N ALA A 518 0.21 31.72 -1.72
CA ALA A 518 1.42 32.39 -1.20
C ALA A 518 2.50 31.37 -0.80
N LEU A 519 2.09 30.27 -0.17
CA LEU A 519 2.94 29.11 0.14
C LEU A 519 3.55 28.50 -1.12
N HIS A 520 2.75 28.31 -2.16
CA HIS A 520 3.22 27.80 -3.46
C HIS A 520 4.25 28.73 -4.12
N ARG A 521 4.10 30.05 -3.94
CA ARG A 521 5.02 31.06 -4.50
C ARG A 521 6.23 31.34 -3.62
N GLY A 522 6.36 30.69 -2.46
CA GLY A 522 7.47 30.90 -1.52
C GLY A 522 7.52 32.30 -0.91
N LYS A 523 6.42 33.05 -0.89
CA LYS A 523 6.36 34.49 -0.52
C LYS A 523 5.94 34.76 0.92
N LEU A 524 6.09 33.80 1.84
CA LEU A 524 5.91 34.06 3.27
C LEU A 524 7.25 34.47 3.87
N ASP A 525 7.60 35.73 3.63
CA ASP A 525 8.55 36.51 4.43
C ASP A 525 7.78 37.56 5.22
#